data_AF-A0A529GBN3-F1
#
_entry.id   AF-A0A529GBN3-F1
#
_cell.length_a   1.000
_cell.length_b   1.000
_cell.length_c   1.000
_cell.angle_alpha   90.00
_cell.angle_beta   90.00
_cell.angle_gamma   90.00
#
_symmetry.space_group_name_H-M   'P 1'
#
loop_
_entity.id
_entity.type
_entity.pdbx_description
1 polymer ?
#
loop_
_entity_poly.entity_id
_entity_poly.type
_entity_poly.pdbx_seq_one_letter_code
_entity_poly.pdbx_strand_id
1 'polypeptide(L)'
;MQMVISDEELQAIEEWRFRNRIQSKSEAIRRLAQMSLRIDEPIEKIYRRSKELYSVLLSRHDVTTFLLSEDVVDWERIAKIDLVTTTELIKHVSELQMAAHAMTAQVMKMRAAGEIPDLRAEAEQIKVEAAQRTKMFRMLMKASEAGISPDDEEDEP
;
A
#
# COMPACT_ATOMS: atom_id res chain seq x y z
N MET A 1 -13.52 -9.48 -39.42
CA MET A 1 -12.44 -8.60 -38.95
C MET A 1 -11.22 -9.49 -38.72
N GLN A 2 -10.16 -9.32 -39.53
CA GLN A 2 -8.93 -10.10 -39.39
C GLN A 2 -7.96 -9.24 -38.57
N MET A 3 -7.55 -9.75 -37.42
CA MET A 3 -6.60 -9.06 -36.53
C MET A 3 -5.21 -9.60 -36.86
N VAL A 4 -4.26 -8.70 -37.13
CA VAL A 4 -2.85 -9.06 -37.31
C VAL A 4 -2.20 -9.01 -35.94
N ILE A 5 -1.73 -10.15 -35.46
CA ILE A 5 -1.00 -10.31 -34.20
C ILE A 5 0.36 -10.91 -34.57
N SER A 6 1.44 -10.44 -33.95
CA SER A 6 2.77 -11.02 -34.18
C SER A 6 2.87 -12.44 -33.61
N ASP A 7 3.84 -13.23 -34.09
CA ASP A 7 4.08 -14.56 -33.54
C ASP A 7 4.46 -14.52 -32.06
N GLU A 8 5.20 -13.49 -31.64
CA GLU A 8 5.58 -13.25 -30.24
C GLU A 8 4.35 -12.99 -29.35
N GLU A 9 3.44 -12.13 -29.80
CA GLU A 9 2.21 -11.82 -29.07
C GLU A 9 1.29 -13.05 -28.98
N LEU A 10 1.20 -13.84 -30.07
CA LEU A 10 0.45 -15.09 -30.09
C LEU A 10 1.02 -16.11 -29.10
N GLN A 11 2.36 -16.23 -29.04
CA GLN A 11 3.03 -17.09 -28.07
C GLN A 11 2.76 -16.63 -26.63
N ALA A 12 2.87 -15.32 -26.34
CA ALA A 12 2.59 -14.78 -25.01
C ALA A 12 1.13 -15.05 -24.58
N ILE A 13 0.16 -14.94 -25.49
CA ILE A 13 -1.25 -15.26 -25.23
C ILE A 13 -1.43 -16.75 -24.97
N GLU A 14 -0.77 -17.63 -25.73
CA GLU A 14 -0.79 -19.09 -25.50
C GLU A 14 -0.25 -19.45 -24.11
N GLU A 15 0.94 -18.96 -23.76
CA GLU A 15 1.57 -19.20 -22.47
C GLU A 15 0.70 -18.71 -21.31
N TRP A 16 0.16 -17.49 -21.43
CA TRP A 16 -0.75 -16.95 -20.43
C TRP A 16 -2.02 -17.79 -20.30
N ARG A 17 -2.62 -18.20 -21.42
CA ARG A 17 -3.81 -19.05 -21.45
C ARG A 17 -3.59 -20.36 -20.71
N PHE A 18 -2.47 -21.05 -20.97
CA PHE A 18 -2.15 -22.31 -20.30
C PHE A 18 -1.93 -22.12 -18.80
N ARG A 19 -1.17 -21.11 -18.40
CA ARG A 19 -0.91 -20.77 -16.99
C ARG A 19 -2.21 -20.52 -16.20
N ASN A 20 -3.20 -19.92 -16.86
CA ASN A 20 -4.50 -19.59 -16.28
C ASN A 20 -5.58 -20.62 -16.57
N ARG A 21 -5.22 -21.81 -17.12
CA ARG A 21 -6.13 -22.93 -17.44
C ARG A 21 -7.33 -22.52 -18.32
N ILE A 22 -7.10 -21.62 -19.27
CA ILE A 22 -8.15 -21.13 -20.19
C ILE A 22 -8.20 -22.01 -21.44
N GLN A 23 -9.41 -22.44 -21.83
CA GLN A 23 -9.56 -23.48 -22.85
C GLN A 23 -9.27 -23.02 -24.28
N SER A 24 -9.56 -21.76 -24.64
CA SER A 24 -9.42 -21.28 -26.01
C SER A 24 -8.64 -19.96 -26.11
N LYS A 25 -7.95 -19.76 -27.24
CA LYS A 25 -7.21 -18.52 -27.51
C LYS A 25 -8.16 -17.31 -27.54
N SER A 26 -9.33 -17.45 -28.17
CA SER A 26 -10.34 -16.38 -28.24
C SER A 26 -10.83 -15.96 -26.85
N GLU A 27 -11.01 -16.91 -25.93
CA GLU A 27 -11.38 -16.60 -24.55
C GLU A 27 -10.24 -15.93 -23.79
N ALA A 28 -9.00 -16.34 -24.02
CA ALA A 28 -7.84 -15.68 -23.44
C ALA A 28 -7.71 -14.22 -23.89
N ILE A 29 -7.82 -13.97 -25.21
CA ILE A 29 -7.83 -12.62 -25.79
C ILE A 29 -8.94 -11.77 -25.19
N ARG A 30 -10.17 -12.32 -25.11
CA ARG A 30 -11.31 -11.62 -24.51
C ARG A 30 -11.03 -11.23 -23.07
N ARG A 31 -10.49 -12.13 -22.25
CA ARG A 31 -10.17 -11.86 -20.84
C ARG A 31 -9.07 -10.82 -20.69
N LEU A 32 -8.01 -10.89 -21.50
CA LEU A 32 -6.94 -9.90 -21.50
C LEU A 32 -7.46 -8.50 -21.86
N ALA A 33 -8.27 -8.38 -22.92
CA ALA A 33 -8.90 -7.11 -23.30
C ALA A 33 -9.86 -6.61 -22.20
N GLN A 34 -10.60 -7.52 -21.59
CA GLN A 34 -11.52 -7.18 -20.50
C GLN A 34 -10.79 -6.77 -19.21
N MET A 35 -9.58 -7.30 -18.96
CA MET A 35 -8.72 -6.87 -17.88
C MET A 35 -8.16 -5.48 -18.16
N SER A 36 -7.62 -5.22 -19.35
CA SER A 36 -7.08 -3.90 -19.71
C SER A 36 -8.13 -2.81 -19.59
N LEU A 37 -9.33 -3.03 -20.14
CA LEU A 37 -10.45 -2.07 -20.02
C LEU A 37 -10.90 -1.80 -18.58
N ARG A 38 -10.66 -2.74 -17.66
CA ARG A 38 -11.07 -2.62 -16.26
C ARG A 38 -10.01 -1.98 -15.38
N ILE A 39 -8.73 -2.09 -15.73
CA ILE A 39 -7.63 -1.51 -14.95
C ILE A 39 -7.28 -0.08 -15.37
N ASP A 40 -7.66 0.35 -16.57
CA ASP A 40 -7.25 1.63 -17.16
C ASP A 40 -7.60 2.86 -16.30
N GLU A 41 -8.88 3.02 -15.93
CA GLU A 41 -9.29 4.13 -15.08
C GLU A 41 -8.78 3.99 -13.62
N PRO A 42 -8.87 2.81 -12.96
CA PRO A 42 -8.31 2.64 -11.62
C PRO A 42 -6.82 2.93 -11.50
N ILE A 43 -6.00 2.49 -12.47
CA ILE A 43 -4.54 2.71 -12.42
C ILE A 43 -4.20 4.19 -12.56
N GLU A 44 -4.92 4.93 -13.42
CA GLU A 44 -4.76 6.37 -13.55
C GLU A 44 -5.12 7.09 -12.24
N LYS A 45 -6.23 6.71 -11.60
CA LYS A 45 -6.64 7.29 -10.31
C LYS A 45 -5.61 7.04 -9.21
N ILE A 46 -5.05 5.84 -9.15
CA ILE A 46 -3.98 5.49 -8.21
C ILE A 46 -2.75 6.38 -8.47
N TYR A 47 -2.34 6.53 -9.72
CA TYR A 47 -1.20 7.35 -10.10
C TYR A 47 -1.38 8.84 -9.76
N ARG A 48 -2.55 9.42 -10.07
CA ARG A 48 -2.82 10.83 -9.74
C ARG A 48 -2.80 11.08 -8.24
N ARG A 49 -3.46 10.21 -7.46
CA ARG A 49 -3.51 10.31 -5.99
C ARG A 49 -2.14 10.13 -5.35
N SER A 50 -1.32 9.21 -5.86
CA SER A 50 0.04 9.02 -5.33
C SER A 50 0.92 10.24 -5.58
N LYS A 51 0.78 10.90 -6.74
CA LYS A 51 1.48 12.15 -7.05
C LYS A 51 1.03 13.31 -6.15
N GLU A 52 -0.27 13.44 -5.91
CA GLU A 52 -0.81 14.46 -4.99
C GLU A 52 -0.29 14.26 -3.56
N LEU A 53 -0.34 13.02 -3.06
CA LEU A 53 0.22 12.66 -1.75
C LEU A 53 1.71 13.00 -1.67
N TYR A 54 2.50 12.63 -2.68
CA TYR A 54 3.93 12.91 -2.70
C TYR A 54 4.22 14.42 -2.61
N SER A 55 3.46 15.25 -3.33
CA SER A 55 3.61 16.71 -3.28
C SER A 55 3.31 17.27 -1.88
N VAL A 56 2.24 16.80 -1.24
CA VAL A 56 1.86 17.22 0.12
C VAL A 56 2.95 16.83 1.12
N LEU A 57 3.45 15.59 1.04
CA LEU A 57 4.50 15.11 1.94
C LEU A 57 5.80 15.88 1.78
N LEU A 58 6.23 16.13 0.54
CA LEU A 58 7.46 16.87 0.28
C LEU A 58 7.38 18.28 0.88
N SER A 59 6.28 19.01 0.63
CA SER A 59 6.11 20.36 1.21
C SER A 59 6.16 20.38 2.74
N ARG A 60 5.58 19.37 3.40
CA ARG A 60 5.54 19.27 4.87
C ARG A 60 6.87 18.83 5.46
N HIS A 61 7.55 17.94 4.77
CA HIS A 61 8.91 17.55 5.09
C HIS A 61 9.84 18.76 5.07
N ASP A 62 9.77 19.60 4.04
CA ASP A 62 10.61 20.80 3.92
C ASP A 62 10.35 21.80 5.04
N VAL A 63 9.08 22.04 5.38
CA VAL A 63 8.71 22.89 6.53
C VAL A 63 9.26 22.34 7.84
N THR A 64 9.11 21.03 8.08
CA THR A 64 9.56 20.41 9.32
C THR A 64 11.09 20.43 9.43
N THR A 65 11.78 20.14 8.33
CA THR A 65 13.24 20.19 8.25
C THR A 65 13.76 21.61 8.47
N PHE A 66 13.07 22.62 7.91
CA PHE A 66 13.40 24.02 8.15
C PHE A 66 13.29 24.39 9.63
N LEU A 67 12.17 24.03 10.30
CA LEU A 67 11.98 24.32 11.72
C LEU A 67 13.02 23.61 12.62
N LEU A 68 13.45 22.40 12.24
CA LEU A 68 14.51 21.68 12.93
C LEU A 68 15.89 22.32 12.77
N SER A 69 16.08 23.18 11.77
CA SER A 69 17.35 23.87 11.51
C SER A 69 17.47 25.24 12.18
N GLU A 70 16.42 25.72 12.86
CA GLU A 70 16.44 26.99 13.59
C GLU A 70 17.24 26.89 14.90
N ASP A 71 17.84 28.01 15.33
CA ASP A 71 18.66 28.08 16.56
C ASP A 71 17.86 27.69 17.82
N VAL A 72 16.55 27.94 17.82
CA VAL A 72 15.62 27.53 18.87
C VAL A 72 14.50 26.73 18.22
N VAL A 73 14.48 25.43 18.50
CA VAL A 73 13.51 24.49 17.90
C VAL A 73 12.19 24.51 18.67
N ASP A 74 11.09 24.84 17.97
CA ASP A 74 9.72 24.74 18.48
C ASP A 74 9.18 23.31 18.32
N TRP A 75 9.50 22.46 19.30
CA TRP A 75 9.08 21.06 19.31
C TRP A 75 7.57 20.86 19.35
N GLU A 76 6.81 21.75 19.99
CA GLU A 76 5.35 21.64 20.07
C GLU A 76 4.73 21.88 18.68
N ARG A 77 5.22 22.89 17.96
CA ARG A 77 4.79 23.17 16.59
C ARG A 77 5.17 22.04 15.64
N ILE A 78 6.38 21.52 15.73
CA ILE A 78 6.84 20.38 14.93
C ILE A 78 5.95 19.15 15.18
N ALA A 79 5.69 18.80 16.44
CA ALA A 79 4.85 17.66 16.78
C ALA A 79 3.41 17.80 16.25
N LYS A 80 2.84 19.02 16.27
CA LYS A 80 1.51 19.28 15.68
C LYS A 80 1.51 19.10 14.17
N ILE A 81 2.53 19.63 13.48
CA ILE A 81 2.67 19.48 12.02
C ILE A 81 2.81 17.99 11.66
N ASP A 82 3.66 17.26 12.37
CA ASP A 82 3.91 15.84 12.12
C ASP A 82 2.68 14.97 12.37
N LEU A 83 1.94 15.23 13.46
CA LEU A 83 0.71 14.49 13.78
C LEU A 83 -0.38 14.70 12.72
N VAL A 84 -0.59 15.94 12.28
CA VAL A 84 -1.54 16.26 11.19
C VAL A 84 -1.09 15.59 9.89
N THR A 85 0.21 15.66 9.58
CA THR A 85 0.80 15.07 8.38
C THR A 85 0.62 13.56 8.35
N THR A 86 0.91 12.89 9.46
CA THR A 86 0.76 11.44 9.62
C THR A 86 -0.70 11.02 9.50
N THR A 87 -1.62 11.78 10.09
CA THR A 87 -3.06 11.50 10.00
C THR A 87 -3.55 11.56 8.54
N GLU A 88 -3.16 12.59 7.80
CA GLU A 88 -3.52 12.71 6.39
C GLU A 88 -2.83 11.65 5.52
N LEU A 89 -1.57 11.31 5.80
CA LEU A 89 -0.85 10.25 5.12
C LEU A 89 -1.57 8.91 5.29
N ILE A 90 -2.00 8.56 6.50
CA ILE A 90 -2.77 7.33 6.75
C ILE A 90 -4.05 7.31 5.91
N LYS A 91 -4.77 8.43 5.81
CA LYS A 91 -5.98 8.53 5.00
C LYS A 91 -5.70 8.28 3.51
N HIS A 92 -4.71 8.98 2.95
CA HIS A 92 -4.37 8.86 1.53
C HIS A 92 -3.83 7.47 1.18
N VAL A 93 -2.97 6.89 2.03
CA VAL A 93 -2.45 5.53 1.86
C VAL A 93 -3.59 4.52 1.92
N SER A 94 -4.54 4.67 2.84
CA SER A 94 -5.70 3.79 2.93
C SER A 94 -6.55 3.82 1.65
N GLU A 95 -6.81 5.02 1.11
CA GLU A 95 -7.56 5.19 -0.13
C GLU A 95 -6.83 4.56 -1.34
N LEU A 96 -5.50 4.76 -1.44
CA LEU A 96 -4.67 4.14 -2.48
C LEU A 96 -4.68 2.61 -2.36
N GLN A 97 -4.55 2.09 -1.14
CA GLN A 97 -4.52 0.66 -0.88
C GLN A 97 -5.87 0.01 -1.20
N MET A 98 -7.00 0.64 -0.83
CA MET A 98 -8.33 0.17 -1.22
C MET A 98 -8.52 0.14 -2.74
N ALA A 99 -8.07 1.17 -3.47
CA ALA A 99 -8.15 1.21 -4.92
C ALA A 99 -7.29 0.11 -5.56
N ALA A 100 -6.06 -0.09 -5.08
CA ALA A 100 -5.17 -1.16 -5.54
C ALA A 100 -5.75 -2.56 -5.27
N HIS A 101 -6.37 -2.77 -4.11
CA HIS A 101 -7.05 -4.03 -3.79
C HIS A 101 -8.25 -4.28 -4.70
N ALA A 102 -9.10 -3.28 -4.94
CA ALA A 102 -10.25 -3.43 -5.83
C ALA A 102 -9.83 -3.81 -7.25
N MET A 103 -8.79 -3.13 -7.78
CA MET A 103 -8.21 -3.43 -9.08
C MET A 103 -7.62 -4.86 -9.13
N THR A 104 -6.85 -5.25 -8.11
CA THR A 104 -6.24 -6.58 -8.03
C THR A 104 -7.29 -7.69 -7.97
N ALA A 105 -8.32 -7.53 -7.12
CA ALA A 105 -9.40 -8.50 -7.00
C ALA A 105 -10.18 -8.66 -8.31
N GLN A 106 -10.40 -7.56 -9.03
CA GLN A 106 -11.06 -7.58 -10.33
C GLN A 106 -10.25 -8.36 -11.37
N VAL A 107 -8.94 -8.16 -11.42
CA VAL A 107 -8.02 -8.90 -12.30
C VAL A 107 -7.95 -10.38 -11.94
N MET A 108 -7.83 -10.71 -10.64
CA MET A 108 -7.71 -12.09 -10.17
C MET A 108 -8.92 -12.94 -10.52
N LYS A 109 -10.14 -12.40 -10.38
CA LYS A 109 -11.40 -13.08 -10.79
C LYS A 109 -11.39 -13.54 -12.25
N MET A 110 -10.64 -12.87 -13.12
CA MET A 110 -10.61 -13.16 -14.55
C MET A 110 -9.57 -14.22 -14.94
N ARG A 111 -8.64 -14.58 -14.04
CA ARG A 111 -7.53 -15.51 -14.27
C ARG A 111 -7.87 -17.01 -14.09
N ALA A 112 -9.14 -17.36 -13.89
CA ALA A 112 -9.67 -18.74 -13.85
C ALA A 112 -9.09 -19.74 -12.80
N ALA A 113 -8.08 -19.38 -12.02
CA ALA A 113 -7.70 -20.09 -10.78
C ALA A 113 -8.03 -19.19 -9.59
N GLY A 114 -9.28 -19.24 -9.16
CA GLY A 114 -9.87 -18.33 -8.17
C GLY A 114 -9.45 -18.61 -6.74
N GLU A 115 -8.21 -18.31 -6.39
CA GLU A 115 -7.93 -17.83 -5.04
C GLU A 115 -8.22 -16.33 -5.05
N ILE A 116 -9.43 -15.98 -4.63
CA ILE A 116 -9.69 -14.60 -4.20
C ILE A 116 -9.03 -14.52 -2.83
N PRO A 117 -8.00 -13.67 -2.63
CA PRO A 117 -7.44 -13.46 -1.31
C PRO A 117 -8.57 -13.12 -0.34
N ASP A 118 -8.59 -13.73 0.84
CA ASP A 118 -9.54 -13.36 1.88
C ASP A 118 -9.12 -12.00 2.46
N LEU A 119 -9.51 -10.95 1.75
CA LEU A 119 -9.18 -9.56 2.08
C LEU A 119 -9.70 -9.16 3.46
N ARG A 120 -10.74 -9.84 3.96
CA ARG A 120 -11.24 -9.61 5.31
C ARG A 120 -10.27 -10.18 6.34
N ALA A 121 -9.74 -11.39 6.10
CA ALA A 121 -8.73 -11.98 6.95
C ALA A 121 -7.43 -11.15 6.96
N GLU A 122 -6.95 -10.71 5.80
CA GLU A 122 -5.76 -9.83 5.70
C GLU A 122 -5.97 -8.51 6.45
N ALA A 123 -7.13 -7.86 6.27
CA ALA A 123 -7.43 -6.60 6.95
C ALA A 123 -7.52 -6.76 8.48
N GLU A 124 -8.11 -7.86 8.97
CA GLU A 124 -8.13 -8.14 10.41
C GLU A 124 -6.74 -8.46 10.96
N GLN A 125 -5.90 -9.16 10.21
CA GLN A 125 -4.52 -9.42 10.62
C GLN A 125 -3.71 -8.13 10.73
N ILE A 126 -3.86 -7.20 9.77
CA ILE A 126 -3.24 -5.87 9.84
C ILE A 126 -3.71 -5.10 11.09
N LYS A 127 -4.99 -5.15 11.44
CA LYS A 127 -5.51 -4.50 12.66
C LYS A 127 -4.93 -5.11 13.93
N VAL A 128 -4.82 -6.44 13.99
CA VAL A 128 -4.23 -7.15 15.13
C VAL A 128 -2.76 -6.74 15.31
N GLU A 129 -1.99 -6.75 14.22
CA GLU A 129 -0.58 -6.32 14.24
C GLU A 129 -0.44 -4.85 14.65
N ALA A 130 -1.31 -3.96 14.12
CA ALA A 130 -1.32 -2.55 14.50
C ALA A 130 -1.61 -2.37 15.99
N ALA A 131 -2.61 -3.07 16.54
CA ALA A 131 -2.95 -3.02 17.96
C ALA A 131 -1.82 -3.53 18.85
N GLN A 132 -1.13 -4.60 18.43
CA GLN A 132 0.05 -5.12 19.12
C GLN A 132 1.20 -4.11 19.11
N ARG A 133 1.50 -3.48 17.97
CA ARG A 133 2.51 -2.41 17.87
C ARG A 133 2.18 -1.22 18.75
N THR A 134 0.92 -0.78 18.77
CA THR A 134 0.47 0.32 19.65
C THR A 134 0.61 -0.04 21.13
N LYS A 135 0.34 -1.31 21.51
CA LYS A 135 0.52 -1.78 22.88
C LYS A 135 2.00 -1.77 23.27
N MET A 136 2.88 -2.30 22.42
CA MET A 136 4.32 -2.31 22.64
C MET A 136 4.87 -0.90 22.79
N PHE A 137 4.51 0.01 21.88
CA PHE A 137 4.93 1.41 21.94
C PHE A 137 4.51 2.09 23.24
N ARG A 138 3.27 1.87 23.70
CA ARG A 138 2.79 2.39 24.99
C ARG A 138 3.56 1.84 26.19
N MET A 139 4.01 0.59 26.15
CA MET A 139 4.84 0.01 27.21
C MET A 139 6.23 0.64 27.24
N LEU A 140 6.87 0.79 26.07
CA LEU A 140 8.19 1.41 25.95
C LEU A 140 8.18 2.88 26.43
N MET A 141 7.15 3.64 26.07
CA MET A 141 7.00 5.03 26.54
C MET A 141 6.88 5.10 28.06
N LYS A 142 6.08 4.22 28.68
CA LYS A 142 5.95 4.16 30.15
C LYS A 142 7.23 3.76 30.85
N ALA A 143 8.00 2.82 30.28
CA ALA A 143 9.29 2.42 30.84
C ALA A 143 10.32 3.56 30.77
N SER A 144 10.35 4.28 29.64
CA SER A 144 11.18 5.48 29.47
C SER A 144 10.80 6.61 30.43
N GLU A 145 9.50 6.87 30.63
CA GLU A 145 9.00 7.86 31.60
C GLU A 145 9.29 7.47 33.06
N ALA A 146 9.40 6.17 33.36
CA ALA A 146 9.75 5.65 34.66
C ALA A 146 11.28 5.60 34.92
N GLY A 147 12.11 5.98 33.94
CA GLY A 147 13.57 5.97 34.05
C GLY A 147 14.20 4.58 34.04
N ILE A 148 13.47 3.55 33.56
CA ILE A 148 13.99 2.18 33.47
C ILE A 148 14.71 2.06 32.12
N SER A 149 16.04 1.96 32.15
CA SER A 149 16.81 1.60 30.96
C SER A 149 16.59 0.11 30.67
N PRO A 150 16.50 -0.32 29.39
CA PRO A 150 16.49 -1.74 29.05
C PRO A 150 17.71 -2.52 29.55
N ASP A 151 18.77 -1.81 29.94
CA ASP A 151 20.04 -2.36 30.40
C ASP A 151 20.11 -2.55 31.94
N ASP A 152 19.06 -2.22 32.70
CA ASP A 152 19.06 -2.31 34.17
C ASP A 152 18.64 -3.69 34.72
N GLU A 153 18.43 -4.71 33.86
CA GLU A 153 18.11 -6.09 34.25
C GLU A 153 19.32 -7.04 34.28
N GLU A 154 20.56 -6.53 34.39
CA GLU A 154 21.73 -7.35 34.71
C GLU A 154 22.64 -6.59 35.67
N ASP A 155 22.31 -6.60 36.97
CA ASP A 155 23.28 -6.65 38.07
C ASP A 155 22.55 -6.63 39.41
N GLU A 156 22.13 -7.81 39.89
CA GLU A 156 22.05 -8.05 41.33
C GLU A 156 23.07 -9.16 41.71
N PRO A 157 23.88 -8.94 42.77
CA PRO A 157 25.01 -9.79 43.15
C PRO A 157 24.65 -11.14 43.80
#